data_AF-A0A1T4KFC0-F1
#
_entry.id   AF-A0A1T4KFC0-F1
#
_cell.length_a   1.000
_cell.length_b   1.000
_cell.length_c   1.000
_cell.angle_alpha   90.00
_cell.angle_beta   90.00
_cell.angle_gamma   90.00
#
_symmetry.space_group_name_H-M   'P 1'
#
loop_
_entity.id
_entity.type
_entity.pdbx_description
1 polymer ?
#
loop_
_entity_poly.entity_id
_entity_poly.type
_entity_poly.pdbx_seq_one_letter_code
_entity_poly.pdbx_strand_id
1 'polypeptide(L)'
;MSRENRGQMTVEFAVLMPVVIVVALVVFNLTKFCEMCAVFDRVSKDAVLSQGVAPSGDQATSTSVDAVRSAIEAAVDSRQCEIEVTAERSSEGARGEGVTFPVSPLLTTYHCKLRFRPWPSSFSLAGVLFSPPPFLVHERTIVVDRFRPGVVA
;
A
#
# COMPACT_ATOMS: atom_id res chain seq x y z
N MET A 1 -38.54 25.37 36.00
CA MET A 1 -37.25 24.67 36.13
C MET A 1 -36.91 23.70 34.98
N SER A 2 -37.74 23.48 33.95
CA SER A 2 -37.47 22.43 32.93
C SER A 2 -36.63 22.84 31.72
N ARG A 3 -36.08 24.06 31.68
CA ARG A 3 -35.24 24.56 30.56
C ARG A 3 -33.77 24.15 30.68
N GLU A 4 -33.27 24.02 31.91
CA GLU A 4 -31.86 23.77 32.21
C GLU A 4 -31.42 22.37 31.73
N ASN A 5 -32.25 21.35 31.99
CA ASN A 5 -31.93 19.95 31.66
C ASN A 5 -31.89 19.68 30.14
N ARG A 6 -32.68 20.42 29.35
CA ARG A 6 -32.77 20.26 27.89
C ARG A 6 -31.63 20.98 27.16
N GLY A 7 -31.15 22.08 27.74
CA GLY A 7 -29.95 22.78 27.30
C GLY A 7 -28.70 21.95 27.60
N GLN A 8 -28.57 21.44 28.83
CA GLN A 8 -27.39 20.68 29.30
C GLN A 8 -27.04 19.48 28.40
N MET A 9 -28.03 18.65 28.03
CA MET A 9 -27.82 17.50 27.14
C MET A 9 -27.35 17.91 25.73
N THR A 10 -27.75 19.10 25.27
CA THR A 10 -27.32 19.66 23.97
C THR A 10 -25.89 20.17 24.06
N VAL A 11 -25.46 20.74 25.19
CA VAL A 11 -24.08 21.22 25.38
C VAL A 11 -23.11 20.04 25.47
N GLU A 12 -23.47 18.97 26.18
CA GLU A 12 -22.67 17.75 26.24
C GLU A 12 -22.51 17.13 24.85
N PHE A 13 -23.60 17.03 24.08
CA PHE A 13 -23.52 16.53 22.70
C PHE A 13 -22.70 17.45 21.79
N ALA A 14 -22.81 18.77 21.93
CA ALA A 14 -22.06 19.74 21.13
C ALA A 14 -20.55 19.68 21.38
N VAL A 15 -20.12 19.32 22.60
CA VAL A 15 -18.70 19.13 22.93
C VAL A 15 -18.18 17.78 22.43
N LEU A 16 -19.01 16.74 22.46
CA LEU A 16 -18.62 15.40 21.98
C LEU A 16 -18.61 15.30 20.46
N MET A 17 -19.49 16.02 19.77
CA MET A 17 -19.70 15.90 18.33
C MET A 17 -18.43 16.15 17.49
N PRO A 18 -17.59 17.19 17.76
CA PRO A 18 -16.31 17.36 17.06
C PRO A 18 -15.36 16.18 17.24
N VAL A 19 -15.26 15.63 18.46
CA VAL A 19 -14.39 14.49 18.76
C VAL A 19 -14.88 13.24 18.02
N VAL A 20 -16.18 12.98 18.04
CA VAL A 20 -16.79 11.85 17.31
C VAL A 20 -16.54 11.96 15.81
N ILE A 21 -16.65 13.16 15.22
CA ILE A 21 -16.34 13.39 13.80
C ILE A 21 -14.88 13.07 13.50
N VAL A 22 -13.95 13.54 14.32
CA VAL A 22 -12.51 13.28 14.11
C VAL A 22 -12.22 11.78 14.15
N VAL A 23 -12.74 11.07 15.14
CA VAL A 23 -12.58 9.61 15.24
C VAL A 23 -13.22 8.90 14.04
N ALA A 24 -14.41 9.31 13.62
CA ALA A 24 -15.08 8.75 12.45
C ALA A 24 -14.27 8.97 11.16
N LEU A 25 -13.68 10.16 10.98
CA LEU A 25 -12.79 10.45 9.84
C LEU A 25 -11.54 9.57 9.87
N VAL A 26 -10.93 9.36 11.03
CA VAL A 26 -9.77 8.46 11.17
C VAL A 26 -10.16 7.03 10.77
N VAL A 27 -11.24 6.50 11.33
CA VAL A 27 -11.72 5.13 11.02
C VAL A 27 -12.10 4.99 9.54
N PHE A 28 -12.74 5.99 8.95
CA PHE A 28 -13.08 6.00 7.53
C PHE A 28 -11.83 5.94 6.64
N ASN A 29 -10.82 6.79 6.92
CA ASN A 29 -9.57 6.79 6.17
C ASN A 29 -8.80 5.47 6.33
N LEU A 30 -8.76 4.90 7.53
CA LEU A 30 -8.12 3.60 7.78
C LEU A 30 -8.83 2.46 7.05
N THR A 31 -10.17 2.45 7.05
CA THR A 31 -10.95 1.42 6.35
C THR A 31 -10.68 1.48 4.85
N LYS A 32 -10.65 2.70 4.28
CA LYS A 32 -10.30 2.91 2.86
C LYS A 32 -8.88 2.52 2.54
N PHE A 33 -7.93 2.87 3.40
CA PHE A 33 -6.55 2.44 3.24
C PHE A 33 -6.41 0.91 3.27
N CYS A 34 -7.07 0.23 4.21
CA CYS A 34 -7.06 -1.23 4.30
C CYS A 34 -7.69 -1.91 3.07
N GLU A 35 -8.79 -1.36 2.56
CA GLU A 35 -9.44 -1.82 1.32
C GLU A 35 -8.45 -1.77 0.14
N MET A 36 -7.77 -0.63 -0.03
CA MET A 36 -6.77 -0.45 -1.10
C MET A 36 -5.55 -1.35 -0.89
N CYS A 37 -5.07 -1.54 0.35
CA CYS A 37 -3.97 -2.46 0.64
C CYS A 37 -4.34 -3.91 0.28
N ALA A 38 -5.57 -4.34 0.55
CA ALA A 38 -6.02 -5.69 0.21
C ALA A 38 -6.09 -5.92 -1.30
N VAL A 39 -6.59 -4.94 -2.06
CA VAL A 39 -6.61 -4.99 -3.53
C VAL A 39 -5.17 -4.97 -4.07
N PHE A 40 -4.34 -4.07 -3.56
CA PHE A 40 -2.93 -3.96 -3.93
C PHE A 40 -2.15 -5.26 -3.70
N ASP A 41 -2.30 -5.89 -2.54
CA ASP A 41 -1.63 -7.15 -2.19
C ASP A 41 -2.03 -8.29 -3.15
N ARG A 42 -3.32 -8.35 -3.51
CA ARG A 42 -3.83 -9.36 -4.43
C ARG A 42 -3.32 -9.14 -5.86
N VAL A 43 -3.43 -7.92 -6.36
CA VAL A 43 -3.08 -7.57 -7.74
C VAL A 43 -1.56 -7.61 -7.95
N SER A 44 -0.77 -7.18 -6.97
CA SER A 44 0.68 -7.27 -7.03
C SER A 44 1.14 -8.72 -7.19
N LYS A 45 0.56 -9.66 -6.43
CA LYS A 45 0.88 -11.09 -6.53
C LYS A 45 0.47 -11.66 -7.88
N ASP A 46 -0.74 -11.37 -8.35
CA ASP A 46 -1.25 -11.86 -9.64
C ASP A 46 -0.40 -11.35 -10.81
N ALA A 47 -0.09 -10.05 -10.83
CA ALA A 47 0.75 -9.43 -11.84
C ALA A 47 2.18 -10.01 -11.82
N VAL A 48 2.78 -10.15 -10.64
CA VAL A 48 4.11 -10.72 -10.48
C VAL A 48 4.16 -12.20 -10.92
N LEU A 49 3.15 -13.01 -10.62
CA LEU A 49 3.04 -14.39 -11.10
C LEU A 49 2.90 -14.46 -12.63
N SER A 50 2.12 -13.55 -13.22
CA SER A 50 1.97 -13.46 -14.68
C SER A 50 3.28 -13.10 -15.40
N GLN A 51 4.15 -12.30 -14.75
CA GLN A 51 5.43 -11.88 -15.31
C GLN A 51 6.56 -12.87 -15.04
N GLY A 52 6.47 -13.69 -13.98
CA GLY A 52 7.44 -14.73 -13.66
C GLY A 52 7.64 -15.79 -14.76
N VAL A 53 6.65 -15.93 -15.66
CA VAL A 53 6.72 -16.84 -16.84
C VAL A 53 7.29 -16.18 -18.11
N ALA A 54 7.58 -14.87 -18.12
CA ALA A 54 8.05 -14.15 -19.31
C ALA A 54 9.57 -14.34 -19.59
N PRO A 55 10.06 -14.44 -20.85
CA PRO A 55 11.46 -14.75 -21.21
C PRO A 55 12.53 -13.83 -20.59
N SER A 56 13.72 -14.36 -20.31
CA SER A 56 14.83 -13.62 -19.67
C SER A 56 15.46 -12.64 -20.66
N GLY A 57 15.29 -11.34 -20.41
CA GLY A 57 16.02 -10.28 -21.10
C GLY A 57 16.08 -9.05 -20.23
N ASP A 58 17.13 -8.24 -20.35
CA ASP A 58 17.27 -7.04 -19.52
C ASP A 58 16.12 -6.04 -19.76
N GLN A 59 15.74 -5.92 -21.03
CA GLN A 59 14.54 -5.21 -21.50
C GLN A 59 13.24 -5.85 -21.00
N ALA A 60 13.21 -7.16 -20.74
CA ALA A 60 12.01 -7.84 -20.27
C ALA A 60 11.67 -7.46 -18.82
N THR A 61 12.66 -7.18 -17.97
CA THR A 61 12.38 -6.78 -16.58
C THR A 61 11.85 -5.36 -16.45
N SER A 62 12.36 -4.39 -17.22
CA SER A 62 11.76 -3.05 -17.26
C SER A 62 10.32 -3.11 -17.75
N THR A 63 10.06 -3.86 -18.83
CA THR A 63 8.69 -4.06 -19.33
C THR A 63 7.80 -4.80 -18.35
N SER A 64 8.32 -5.76 -17.58
CA SER A 64 7.57 -6.45 -16.51
C SER A 64 7.24 -5.51 -15.35
N VAL A 65 8.14 -4.60 -14.97
CA VAL A 65 7.89 -3.60 -13.91
C VAL A 65 6.78 -2.63 -14.33
N ASP A 66 6.86 -2.10 -15.55
CA ASP A 66 5.82 -1.21 -16.09
C ASP A 66 4.46 -1.90 -16.21
N ALA A 67 4.45 -3.17 -16.63
CA ALA A 67 3.22 -3.97 -16.69
C ALA A 67 2.62 -4.22 -15.30
N VAL A 68 3.44 -4.55 -14.29
CA VAL A 68 2.99 -4.72 -12.90
C VAL A 68 2.46 -3.40 -12.34
N ARG A 69 3.18 -2.30 -12.55
CA ARG A 69 2.74 -0.96 -12.13
C ARG A 69 1.39 -0.60 -12.73
N SER A 70 1.25 -0.74 -14.05
CA SER A 70 0.02 -0.40 -14.78
C SER A 70 -1.16 -1.26 -14.33
N ALA A 71 -0.95 -2.55 -14.07
CA ALA A 71 -1.98 -3.44 -13.56
C ALA A 71 -2.47 -3.02 -12.16
N ILE A 72 -1.55 -2.61 -11.28
CA ILE A 72 -1.90 -2.13 -9.94
C ILE A 72 -2.62 -0.77 -10.03
N GLU A 73 -2.14 0.16 -10.88
CA GLU A 73 -2.77 1.47 -11.10
C GLU A 73 -4.20 1.36 -11.67
N ALA A 74 -4.47 0.36 -12.50
CA ALA A 74 -5.80 0.11 -13.05
C ALA A 74 -6.78 -0.48 -12.01
N ALA A 75 -6.26 -1.16 -10.97
CA ALA A 75 -7.08 -1.83 -9.97
C ALA A 75 -7.34 -0.98 -8.71
N VAL A 76 -6.47 -0.01 -8.43
CA VAL A 76 -6.53 0.85 -7.24
C VAL A 76 -7.06 2.23 -7.63
N ASP A 77 -7.83 2.89 -6.74
CA ASP A 77 -8.35 4.23 -7.03
C ASP A 77 -7.22 5.26 -7.21
N SER A 78 -7.09 5.76 -8.44
CA SER A 78 -6.00 6.63 -8.87
C SER A 78 -6.11 8.06 -8.34
N ARG A 79 -7.23 8.45 -7.71
CA ARG A 79 -7.42 9.81 -7.17
C ARG A 79 -6.85 9.95 -5.77
N GLN A 80 -6.84 8.86 -5.01
CA GLN A 80 -6.35 8.82 -3.64
C GLN A 80 -5.04 8.04 -3.49
N CYS A 81 -4.57 7.36 -4.52
CA CYS A 81 -3.39 6.50 -4.43
C CYS A 81 -2.33 6.83 -5.49
N GLU A 82 -1.05 6.83 -5.07
CA GLU A 82 0.12 6.85 -5.94
C GLU A 82 0.87 5.51 -5.78
N ILE A 83 1.33 4.93 -6.88
CA ILE A 83 1.96 3.60 -6.89
C ILE A 83 3.37 3.71 -7.46
N GLU A 84 4.33 3.10 -6.77
CA GLU A 84 5.73 3.01 -7.16
C GLU A 84 6.15 1.54 -7.12
N VAL A 85 6.67 1.03 -8.23
CA VAL A 85 7.15 -0.36 -8.33
C VAL A 85 8.60 -0.35 -8.78
N THR A 86 9.44 -1.07 -8.06
CA THR A 86 10.86 -1.25 -8.38
C THR A 86 11.18 -2.73 -8.39
N ALA A 87 11.96 -3.20 -9.36
CA ALA A 87 12.47 -4.57 -9.36
C ALA A 87 13.99 -4.55 -9.21
N GLU A 88 14.48 -5.32 -8.25
CA GLU A 88 15.90 -5.60 -8.07
C GLU A 88 16.15 -7.05 -8.47
N ARG A 89 17.00 -7.25 -9.49
CA ARG A 89 17.55 -8.58 -9.77
C ARG A 89 18.74 -8.80 -8.86
N SER A 90 18.67 -9.82 -8.02
CA SER A 90 19.86 -10.29 -7.31
C SER A 90 20.75 -11.02 -8.32
N SER A 91 21.63 -10.26 -8.97
CA SER A 91 22.73 -10.80 -9.77
C SER A 91 24.06 -10.51 -9.09
N GLU A 92 24.25 -11.01 -7.86
CA GLU A 92 25.59 -11.11 -7.29
C GLU A 92 26.24 -12.42 -7.73
N GLY A 93 26.74 -12.39 -8.95
CA GLY A 93 27.83 -13.26 -9.38
C GLY A 93 29.15 -12.78 -8.76
N ALA A 94 29.34 -12.98 -7.46
CA ALA A 94 30.68 -13.03 -6.89
C ALA A 94 31.24 -14.43 -7.13
N ARG A 95 32.10 -14.56 -8.14
CA ARG A 95 32.96 -15.72 -8.38
C ARG A 95 33.91 -15.88 -7.18
N GLY A 96 33.43 -16.51 -6.11
CA GLY A 96 34.19 -16.89 -4.93
C GLY A 96 34.35 -18.41 -4.90
N GLU A 97 35.59 -18.85 -4.96
CA GLU A 97 36.06 -20.23 -4.88
C GLU A 97 35.59 -20.90 -3.57
N GLY A 98 34.93 -22.08 -3.66
CA GLY A 98 34.68 -22.96 -2.51
C GLY A 98 33.21 -23.16 -2.11
N VAL A 99 32.60 -24.19 -2.71
CA VAL A 99 31.47 -25.02 -2.25
C VAL A 99 30.61 -24.47 -1.10
N THR A 100 29.43 -23.95 -1.43
CA THR A 100 28.14 -24.36 -0.83
C THR A 100 27.06 -24.09 -1.89
N PHE A 101 26.17 -25.05 -2.15
CA PHE A 101 25.10 -24.98 -3.15
C PHE A 101 24.47 -23.57 -3.24
N PRO A 102 24.53 -22.85 -4.39
CA PRO A 102 23.77 -21.63 -4.55
C PRO A 102 22.30 -22.00 -4.65
N VAL A 103 21.55 -21.79 -3.57
CA VAL A 103 20.09 -21.86 -3.58
C VAL A 103 19.60 -20.66 -4.40
N SER A 104 19.38 -20.91 -5.70
CA SER A 104 18.70 -20.07 -6.71
C SER A 104 19.41 -18.77 -7.20
N PRO A 105 20.21 -18.86 -8.29
CA PRO A 105 20.86 -17.70 -8.93
C PRO A 105 19.96 -16.83 -9.83
N LEU A 106 18.61 -16.89 -9.70
CA LEU A 106 17.67 -16.09 -10.50
C LEU A 106 16.46 -15.57 -9.70
N LEU A 107 16.68 -15.11 -8.47
CA LEU A 107 15.64 -14.46 -7.67
C LEU A 107 15.42 -13.02 -8.15
N THR A 108 14.18 -12.69 -8.51
CA THR A 108 13.78 -11.30 -8.80
C THR A 108 12.94 -10.80 -7.64
N THR A 109 13.40 -9.74 -6.99
CA THR A 109 12.71 -9.11 -5.87
C THR A 109 11.96 -7.88 -6.39
N TYR A 110 10.63 -7.90 -6.29
CA TYR A 110 9.78 -6.75 -6.61
C TYR A 110 9.44 -6.01 -5.31
N HIS A 111 9.79 -4.73 -5.25
CA HIS A 111 9.40 -3.79 -4.22
C HIS A 111 8.24 -2.93 -4.74
N CYS A 112 7.04 -3.15 -4.20
CA CYS A 112 5.86 -2.38 -4.55
C CYS A 112 5.50 -1.47 -3.37
N LYS A 113 5.34 -0.17 -3.63
CA LYS A 113 4.93 0.86 -2.66
C LYS A 113 3.62 1.50 -3.09
N LEU A 114 2.66 1.53 -2.18
CA LEU A 114 1.38 2.21 -2.29
C LEU A 114 1.38 3.43 -1.35
N ARG A 115 1.12 4.63 -1.89
CA ARG A 115 0.96 5.85 -1.11
C ARG A 115 -0.49 6.30 -1.18
N PHE A 116 -1.20 6.28 -0.07
CA PHE A 116 -2.59 6.70 0.05
C PHE A 116 -2.68 8.11 0.64
N ARG A 117 -3.47 8.98 0.01
CA ARG A 117 -3.71 10.35 0.45
C ARG A 117 -5.06 10.41 1.19
N PRO A 118 -5.05 10.61 2.52
CA PRO A 118 -6.28 10.67 3.29
C PRO A 118 -7.12 11.91 2.95
N TRP A 119 -8.43 11.77 3.07
CA TRP A 119 -9.39 12.86 2.88
C TRP A 119 -10.23 13.05 4.15
N PRO A 120 -10.46 14.29 4.62
CA PRO A 120 -9.88 15.55 4.16
C PRO A 120 -8.41 15.71 4.62
N SER A 121 -7.61 16.48 3.87
CA SER A 121 -6.19 16.71 4.19
C SER A 121 -5.98 17.58 5.44
N SER A 122 -6.97 18.39 5.79
CA SER A 122 -7.00 19.19 7.01
C SER A 122 -8.45 19.63 7.27
N PHE A 123 -8.88 19.62 8.53
CA PHE A 123 -10.21 20.02 8.93
C PHE A 123 -10.16 20.77 10.27
N SER A 124 -10.98 21.81 10.44
CA SER A 124 -11.12 22.54 11.71
C SER A 124 -12.59 22.69 12.05
N LEU A 125 -13.00 22.25 13.24
CA LEU A 125 -14.37 22.33 13.70
C LEU A 125 -14.43 22.67 15.19
N ALA A 126 -15.12 23.76 15.52
CA ALA A 126 -15.35 24.19 16.90
C ALA A 126 -14.07 24.25 17.77
N GLY A 127 -12.94 24.68 17.19
CA GLY A 127 -11.65 24.75 17.87
C GLY A 127 -10.82 23.47 17.84
N VAL A 128 -11.35 22.37 17.31
CA VAL A 128 -10.63 21.11 17.11
C VAL A 128 -10.01 21.11 15.71
N LEU A 129 -8.68 21.13 15.66
CA LEU A 129 -7.91 20.98 14.41
C LEU A 129 -7.57 19.50 14.20
N PHE A 130 -7.93 18.99 13.02
CA PHE A 130 -7.56 17.67 12.55
C PHE A 130 -6.67 17.80 11.32
N SER A 131 -5.43 17.36 11.45
CA SER A 131 -4.44 17.32 10.35
C SER A 131 -3.82 15.93 10.33
N PRO A 132 -4.39 14.97 9.57
CA PRO A 132 -3.78 13.66 9.42
C PRO A 132 -2.44 13.78 8.67
N PRO A 133 -1.57 12.74 8.74
CA PRO A 133 -0.38 12.68 7.91
C PRO A 133 -0.73 12.88 6.43
N PRO A 134 0.12 13.55 5.65
CA PRO A 134 -0.18 13.87 4.25
C PRO A 134 -0.31 12.60 3.38
N PHE A 135 0.34 11.50 3.79
CA PHE A 135 0.29 10.21 3.11
C PHE A 135 0.37 9.05 4.12
N LEU A 136 -0.35 7.98 3.84
CA LEU A 136 -0.17 6.66 4.44
C LEU A 136 0.56 5.78 3.42
N VAL A 137 1.66 5.14 3.82
CA VAL A 137 2.49 4.33 2.91
C VAL A 137 2.38 2.86 3.29
N HIS A 138 2.11 2.01 2.30
CA HIS A 138 2.19 0.56 2.43
C HIS A 138 3.27 0.03 1.49
N GLU A 139 4.23 -0.73 2.01
CA GLU A 139 5.29 -1.35 1.24
C GLU A 139 5.18 -2.87 1.31
N ARG A 140 5.36 -3.52 0.15
CA ARG A 140 5.45 -4.97 0.04
C ARG A 140 6.63 -5.37 -0.82
N THR A 141 7.40 -6.31 -0.30
CA THR A 141 8.46 -6.99 -1.02
C THR A 141 7.98 -8.39 -1.41
N ILE A 142 8.05 -8.71 -2.69
CA ILE A 142 7.68 -10.03 -3.21
C ILE A 142 8.90 -10.60 -3.93
N VAL A 143 9.38 -11.75 -3.48
CA VAL A 143 10.50 -12.48 -4.11
C VAL A 143 9.93 -13.59 -4.97
N VAL A 144 10.37 -13.66 -6.23
CA VAL A 144 9.99 -14.74 -7.16
C VAL A 144 11.20 -15.48 -7.65
N ASP A 145 11.13 -16.81 -7.57
CA ASP A 145 12.02 -17.73 -8.27
C ASP A 145 11.38 -18.13 -9.61
N ARG A 146 12.08 -17.87 -10.70
CA ARG A 146 11.62 -18.11 -12.06
C ARG A 146 11.52 -19.60 -12.43
N PHE A 147 12.22 -20.48 -11.72
CA PHE A 147 12.28 -21.92 -12.00
C PHE A 147 11.50 -22.79 -11.01
N ARG A 148 11.00 -22.20 -9.92
CA ARG A 148 10.00 -22.82 -9.05
C ARG A 148 8.75 -21.94 -9.06
N PRO A 149 7.63 -22.37 -9.64
CA PRO A 149 6.37 -21.63 -9.62
C PRO A 149 5.70 -21.63 -8.23
N GLY A 150 6.50 -21.57 -7.16
CA GLY A 150 6.07 -21.45 -5.77
C GLY A 150 6.74 -20.22 -5.17
N VAL A 151 5.91 -19.29 -4.68
CA VAL A 151 6.35 -18.15 -3.87
C VAL A 151 7.06 -18.70 -2.63
N VAL A 152 8.37 -18.46 -2.52
CA VAL A 152 9.08 -18.61 -1.24
C VAL A 152 8.71 -17.40 -0.41
N ALA A 153 7.73 -17.60 0.48
CA ALA A 153 7.20 -16.59 1.38
C ALA A 153 8.20 -16.22 2.49
#